data_AF-A0A4P6JQC7-F1
#
_entry.id   AF-A0A4P6JQC7-F1
#
_cell.length_a   1.000
_cell.length_b   1.000
_cell.length_c   1.000
_cell.angle_alpha   90.00
_cell.angle_beta   90.00
_cell.angle_gamma   90.00
#
_symmetry.space_group_name_H-M   'P 1'
#
loop_
_entity.id
_entity.type
_entity.pdbx_description
1 polymer ?
#
loop_
_entity_poly.entity_id
_entity_poly.type
_entity_poly.pdbx_seq_one_letter_code
_entity_poly.pdbx_strand_id
1 'polypeptide(L)'
;MIRFAGHYVLIAKKNQPTLWEDLHTFFTDPQADEGEWEEAPTWSKGLGRLEERRIRTITVLTPLFTREWSGVEQAFAIRRRVTHPLKCTQEVVYGITSFSPAQASPARLLE
;
A
#
# COMPACT_ATOMS: atom_id res chain seq x y z
N MET A 1 7.46 -7.35 8.41
CA MET A 1 7.05 -6.35 9.41
C MET A 1 8.29 -5.53 9.74
N ILE A 2 8.26 -4.25 9.43
CA ILE A 2 9.28 -3.30 9.92
C ILE A 2 8.65 -2.57 11.11
N ARG A 3 9.36 -2.50 12.24
CA ARG A 3 8.88 -1.84 13.47
C ARG A 3 9.63 -0.54 13.72
N PHE A 4 8.92 0.55 13.96
CA PHE A 4 9.47 1.84 14.36
C PHE A 4 8.73 2.34 15.61
N ALA A 5 9.41 2.41 16.76
CA ALA A 5 8.85 2.95 18.01
C ALA A 5 7.46 2.40 18.40
N GLY A 6 7.20 1.12 18.13
CA GLY A 6 5.90 0.47 18.39
C GLY A 6 4.94 0.43 17.20
N HIS A 7 5.16 1.25 16.17
CA HIS A 7 4.40 1.20 14.92
C HIS A 7 4.93 0.13 13.97
N TYR A 8 4.08 -0.35 13.07
CA TYR A 8 4.46 -1.34 12.05
C TYR A 8 3.96 -0.96 10.66
N VAL A 9 4.72 -1.41 9.65
CA VAL A 9 4.25 -1.59 8.27
C VAL A 9 4.29 -3.08 7.95
N LEU A 10 3.14 -3.62 7.55
CA LEU A 10 2.95 -5.03 7.23
C LEU A 10 2.51 -5.18 5.78
N ILE A 11 3.30 -5.91 5.00
CA ILE A 11 2.95 -6.31 3.63
C ILE A 11 2.14 -7.61 3.70
N ALA A 12 0.95 -7.59 3.12
CA ALA A 12 0.09 -8.76 3.00
C ALA A 12 0.73 -9.75 2.02
N LYS A 13 1.00 -10.97 2.49
CA LYS A 13 1.54 -12.04 1.65
C LYS A 13 0.41 -12.89 1.12
N LYS A 14 0.54 -13.39 -0.12
CA LYS A 14 -0.45 -14.27 -0.77
C LYS A 14 -0.68 -15.61 -0.06
N ASN A 15 0.19 -16.01 0.88
CA ASN A 15 0.03 -17.24 1.66
C ASN A 15 -0.76 -17.03 2.96
N GLN A 16 -1.31 -15.83 3.19
CA GLN A 16 -2.22 -15.52 4.30
C GLN A 16 -3.63 -15.35 3.70
N PRO A 17 -4.56 -16.30 3.92
CA PRO A 17 -5.77 -16.43 3.11
C PRO A 17 -6.76 -15.27 3.21
N THR A 18 -6.73 -14.43 4.25
CA THR A 18 -7.76 -13.37 4.44
C THR A 18 -7.25 -11.98 4.06
N LEU A 19 -6.12 -11.53 4.62
CA LEU A 19 -5.69 -10.13 4.47
C LEU A 19 -5.38 -9.72 3.03
N TRP A 20 -4.68 -10.54 2.25
CA TRP A 20 -4.33 -10.16 0.88
C TRP A 20 -5.58 -10.10 -0.01
N GLU A 21 -6.50 -11.04 0.14
CA GLU A 21 -7.72 -11.15 -0.66
C GLU A 21 -8.68 -10.00 -0.35
N ASP A 22 -8.86 -9.65 0.93
CA ASP A 22 -9.69 -8.52 1.37
C ASP A 22 -9.17 -7.20 0.79
N LEU A 23 -7.86 -6.95 0.93
CA LEU A 23 -7.23 -5.75 0.39
C LEU A 23 -7.28 -5.74 -1.15
N HIS A 24 -7.02 -6.88 -1.80
CA HIS A 24 -7.08 -6.97 -3.26
C HIS A 24 -8.49 -6.66 -3.78
N THR A 25 -9.51 -7.25 -3.18
CA THR A 25 -10.91 -7.04 -3.54
C THR A 25 -11.27 -5.56 -3.44
N PHE A 26 -10.95 -4.92 -2.32
CA PHE A 26 -11.26 -3.50 -2.13
C PHE A 26 -10.49 -2.58 -3.08
N PHE A 27 -9.17 -2.76 -3.21
CA PHE A 27 -8.34 -1.90 -4.05
C PHE A 27 -8.55 -2.09 -5.55
N THR A 28 -9.31 -3.10 -5.96
CA THR A 28 -9.65 -3.36 -7.38
C THR A 28 -11.13 -3.20 -7.69
N ASP A 29 -11.97 -2.91 -6.70
CA ASP A 29 -13.40 -2.67 -6.90
C ASP A 29 -13.61 -1.34 -7.62
N PRO A 30 -14.13 -1.35 -8.87
CA PRO A 30 -14.40 -0.12 -9.62
C PRO A 30 -15.54 0.72 -9.04
N GLN A 31 -16.28 0.19 -8.05
CA GLN A 31 -17.34 0.89 -7.34
C GLN A 31 -16.91 1.35 -5.94
N ALA A 32 -15.66 1.08 -5.53
CA ALA A 32 -15.16 1.58 -4.27
C ALA A 32 -15.24 3.11 -4.25
N ASP A 33 -15.75 3.67 -3.16
CA ASP A 33 -15.73 5.11 -2.95
C ASP A 33 -14.27 5.55 -2.76
N GLU A 34 -13.71 6.17 -3.78
CA GLU A 34 -12.35 6.72 -3.76
C GLU A 34 -12.26 8.05 -2.98
N GLY A 35 -13.37 8.58 -2.43
CA GLY A 35 -13.43 9.90 -1.79
C GLY A 35 -12.52 10.08 -0.57
N GLU A 36 -12.17 9.00 0.15
CA GLU A 36 -11.25 9.02 1.30
C GLU A 36 -9.84 8.54 0.96
N TRP A 37 -9.51 8.37 -0.32
CA TRP A 37 -8.22 7.82 -0.72
C TRP A 37 -7.17 8.92 -0.79
N GLU A 38 -6.03 8.70 -0.17
CA GLU A 38 -4.85 9.53 -0.38
C GLU A 38 -3.86 8.79 -1.28
N GLU A 39 -3.14 9.53 -2.13
CA GLU A 39 -2.14 8.94 -3.02
C GLU A 39 -0.84 9.74 -3.06
N ALA A 40 0.26 9.03 -3.27
CA ALA A 40 1.55 9.64 -3.56
C ALA A 40 2.34 8.82 -4.58
N PRO A 41 3.00 9.47 -5.54
CA PRO A 41 3.97 8.83 -6.41
C PRO A 41 5.43 9.11 -5.98
N THR A 42 6.33 8.19 -6.32
CA THR A 42 7.78 8.40 -6.34
C THR A 42 8.36 7.87 -7.66
N TRP A 43 9.41 8.51 -8.14
CA TRP A 43 10.09 8.12 -9.37
C TRP A 43 11.59 7.93 -9.14
N SER A 44 12.15 6.92 -9.79
CA SER A 44 13.59 6.70 -9.83
C SER A 44 14.01 6.35 -11.25
N LYS A 45 15.12 6.93 -11.71
CA LYS A 45 15.72 6.64 -13.01
C LYS A 45 17.13 6.10 -12.80
N GLY A 46 17.44 4.96 -13.42
CA GLY A 46 18.76 4.33 -13.31
C GLY A 46 18.99 3.29 -14.39
N LEU A 47 20.22 3.19 -14.91
CA LEU A 47 20.65 2.15 -15.87
C LEU A 47 19.67 1.91 -17.04
N GLY A 48 19.15 2.98 -17.65
CA GLY A 48 18.23 2.89 -18.78
C GLY A 48 16.79 2.48 -18.43
N ARG A 49 16.43 2.52 -17.14
CA ARG A 49 15.12 2.17 -16.61
C ARG A 49 14.48 3.36 -15.90
N LEU A 50 13.16 3.47 -16.02
CA LEU A 50 12.31 4.34 -15.22
C LEU A 50 11.44 3.49 -14.30
N GLU A 51 11.53 3.73 -13.01
CA GLU A 51 10.67 3.11 -12.00
C GLU A 51 9.72 4.17 -11.43
N GLU A 52 8.43 3.87 -11.44
CA GLU A 52 7.36 4.64 -10.79
C GLU A 52 6.77 3.76 -9.69
N ARG A 53 6.74 4.25 -8.45
CA ARG A 53 5.98 3.65 -7.35
C ARG A 53 4.85 4.61 -7.00
N ARG A 54 3.60 4.16 -7.10
CA ARG A 54 2.42 4.91 -6.62
C ARG A 54 1.80 4.14 -5.47
N ILE A 55 1.62 4.81 -4.34
CA ILE A 55 0.86 4.29 -3.21
C ILE A 55 -0.53 4.92 -3.19
N ARG A 56 -1.52 4.14 -2.78
CA ARG A 56 -2.85 4.58 -2.37
C ARG A 56 -3.08 4.12 -0.94
N THR A 57 -3.61 4.98 -0.08
CA THR A 57 -3.92 4.66 1.33
C THR A 57 -5.39 4.96 1.62
N ILE A 58 -5.95 4.22 2.57
CA ILE A 58 -7.33 4.35 3.03
C ILE A 58 -7.41 4.09 4.53
N THR A 59 -8.41 4.68 5.19
CA THR A 59 -8.68 4.47 6.63
C THR A 59 -9.95 3.65 6.88
N VAL A 60 -10.91 3.67 5.95
CA VAL A 60 -12.24 3.05 6.11
C VAL A 60 -12.23 1.55 6.40
N LEU A 61 -11.24 0.81 5.87
CA LEU A 61 -11.14 -0.64 6.08
C LEU A 61 -10.50 -1.04 7.42
N THR A 62 -9.90 -0.11 8.14
CA THR A 62 -9.11 -0.41 9.35
C THR A 62 -9.91 -1.12 10.44
N PRO A 63 -11.22 -0.82 10.70
CA PRO A 63 -11.98 -1.53 11.73
C PRO A 63 -12.08 -3.04 11.48
N LEU A 64 -12.09 -3.49 10.22
CA LEU A 64 -12.15 -4.91 9.85
C LEU A 64 -10.90 -5.68 10.29
N PHE A 65 -9.76 -4.99 10.35
CA PHE A 65 -8.45 -5.60 10.65
C PHE A 65 -8.08 -5.52 12.14
N THR A 66 -8.77 -4.70 12.95
CA THR A 66 -8.42 -4.47 14.36
C THR A 66 -8.41 -5.70 15.25
N ARG A 67 -9.18 -6.75 14.91
CA ARG A 67 -9.24 -8.00 15.67
C ARG A 67 -7.94 -8.80 15.62
N GLU A 68 -7.28 -8.79 14.46
CA GLU A 68 -6.05 -9.56 14.21
C GLU A 68 -4.80 -8.67 14.30
N TRP A 69 -4.94 -7.38 14.01
CA TRP A 69 -3.85 -6.41 14.00
C TRP A 69 -4.19 -5.19 14.87
N SER A 70 -3.74 -5.24 16.12
CA SER A 70 -3.94 -4.17 17.09
C SER A 70 -3.29 -2.87 16.62
N GLY A 71 -4.06 -1.77 16.67
CA GLY A 71 -3.59 -0.43 16.34
C GLY A 71 -3.47 -0.16 14.84
N VAL A 72 -4.06 -0.98 13.97
CA VAL A 72 -4.14 -0.68 12.54
C VAL A 72 -4.91 0.62 12.30
N GLU A 73 -4.31 1.54 11.55
CA GLU A 73 -4.87 2.87 11.29
C GLU A 73 -4.90 3.24 9.80
N GLN A 74 -4.15 2.54 8.94
CA GLN A 74 -4.30 2.66 7.48
C GLN A 74 -4.10 1.32 6.77
N ALA A 75 -4.80 1.13 5.65
CA ALA A 75 -4.51 0.11 4.65
C ALA A 75 -3.96 0.76 3.39
N PHE A 76 -3.15 0.04 2.60
CA PHE A 76 -2.51 0.62 1.43
C PHE A 76 -2.27 -0.38 0.29
N ALA A 77 -2.17 0.16 -0.92
CA ALA A 77 -1.73 -0.52 -2.13
C ALA A 77 -0.55 0.23 -2.76
N ILE A 78 0.55 -0.47 -3.04
CA ILE A 78 1.70 0.10 -3.77
C ILE A 78 1.77 -0.57 -5.14
N ARG A 79 1.56 0.22 -6.19
CA ARG A 79 1.81 -0.17 -7.56
C ARG A 79 3.23 0.25 -7.93
N ARG A 80 4.03 -0.71 -8.37
CA ARG A 80 5.37 -0.50 -8.93
C ARG A 80 5.33 -0.76 -10.43
N ARG A 81 5.62 0.26 -11.23
CA ARG A 81 5.76 0.16 -12.68
C ARG A 81 7.22 0.40 -13.06
N VAL A 82 7.77 -0.51 -13.85
CA VAL A 82 9.16 -0.46 -14.27
C VAL A 82 9.19 -0.50 -15.80
N THR A 83 9.72 0.56 -16.39
CA THR A 83 9.78 0.75 -17.84
C THR A 83 11.24 0.74 -18.31
N HIS A 84 11.52 -0.13 -19.28
CA HIS A 84 12.74 -0.19 -20.07
C HIS A 84 12.39 0.06 -21.55
N PRO A 85 13.37 0.32 -22.45
CA PRO A 85 13.08 0.58 -23.87
C PRO A 85 12.27 -0.52 -24.57
N LEU A 86 12.40 -1.77 -24.13
CA LEU A 86 11.77 -2.94 -24.77
C LEU A 86 10.72 -3.63 -23.89
N LYS A 87 10.54 -3.22 -22.63
CA LYS A 87 9.71 -3.94 -21.67
C LYS A 87 9.11 -3.01 -20.63
N CYS A 88 7.85 -3.24 -20.30
CA CYS A 88 7.18 -2.65 -19.15
C CYS A 88 6.69 -3.77 -18.24
N THR A 89 6.99 -3.68 -16.94
CA THR A 89 6.45 -4.60 -15.92
C THR A 89 5.69 -3.81 -14.86
N GLN A 90 4.68 -4.45 -14.29
CA GLN A 90 3.88 -3.89 -13.20
C GLN A 90 3.65 -4.93 -12.11
N GLU A 91 3.81 -4.51 -10.86
CA GLU A 91 3.53 -5.29 -9.67
C GLU A 91 2.69 -4.46 -8.71
N VAL A 92 1.77 -5.10 -7.99
CA VAL A 92 1.00 -4.47 -6.91
C VAL A 92 1.19 -5.28 -5.65
N VAL A 93 1.51 -4.59 -4.56
CA VAL A 93 1.54 -5.17 -3.20
C VAL A 93 0.56 -4.42 -2.31
N TYR A 94 -0.02 -5.14 -1.37
CA TYR A 94 -0.97 -4.59 -0.40
C TYR A 94 -0.40 -4.67 1.00
N GLY A 95 -0.92 -3.84 1.90
CA GLY A 95 -0.52 -3.89 3.30
C GLY A 95 -1.39 -3.05 4.22
N ILE A 96 -1.02 -3.10 5.48
CA ILE A 96 -1.61 -2.32 6.57
C ILE A 96 -0.51 -1.73 7.43
N THR A 97 -0.83 -0.63 8.10
CA THR A 97 0.07 0.07 9.01
C THR A 97 -0.67 0.57 10.23
N SER A 98 0.05 0.66 11.35
CA SER A 98 -0.44 1.28 12.57
C SER A 98 -0.09 2.76 12.69
N PHE A 99 0.44 3.36 11.62
CA PHE A 99 0.56 4.81 11.56
C PHE A 99 -0.78 5.41 11.16
N SER A 100 -1.22 6.45 11.85
CA SER A 100 -2.31 7.30 11.36
C SER A 100 -1.86 8.13 10.15
N PRO A 101 -2.79 8.67 9.33
CA PRO A 101 -2.44 9.55 8.21
C PRO A 101 -1.60 10.76 8.63
N ALA A 102 -1.82 11.27 9.85
CA ALA A 102 -1.05 12.37 10.42
C ALA A 102 0.39 11.99 10.80
N GLN A 103 0.63 10.72 11.14
CA GLN A 103 1.97 10.22 11.48
C GLN A 103 2.77 9.80 10.24
N ALA A 104 2.09 9.16 9.28
CA ALA A 104 2.66 8.77 8.00
C ALA A 104 1.66 8.98 6.87
N SER A 105 1.92 10.03 6.08
CA SER A 105 1.26 10.26 4.80
C SER A 105 1.65 9.18 3.78
N PRO A 106 0.93 9.06 2.65
CA PRO A 106 1.30 8.10 1.61
C PRO A 106 2.75 8.26 1.14
N ALA A 107 3.22 9.50 0.98
CA ALA A 107 4.61 9.76 0.58
C ALA A 107 5.62 9.20 1.58
N ARG A 108 5.37 9.35 2.89
CA ARG A 108 6.24 8.81 3.95
C ARG A 108 6.23 7.28 3.98
N LEU A 109 5.11 6.65 3.65
CA LEU A 109 5.01 5.18 3.56
C LEU A 109 5.76 4.59 2.35
N LEU A 110 6.21 5.41 1.40
CA LEU A 110 7.02 4.99 0.23
C LEU A 110 8.54 5.09 0.44
N GLU A 111 8.98 5.68 1.55
CA GLU A 111 10.40 5.79 1.94
C GLU A 111 10.95 4.44 2.44
#